data_AF-A0A4Y1RG68-F1
#
_entry.id   AF-A0A4Y1RG68-F1
#
_cell.length_a   1.000
_cell.length_b   1.000
_cell.length_c   1.000
_cell.angle_alpha   90.00
_cell.angle_beta   90.00
_cell.angle_gamma   90.00
#
_symmetry.space_group_name_H-M   'P 1'
#
loop_
_entity.id
_entity.type
_entity.pdbx_description
1 polymer ?
#
loop_
_entity_poly.entity_id
_entity_poly.type
_entity_poly.pdbx_seq_one_letter_code
_entity_poly.pdbx_strand_id
1 'polypeptide(L)'
;LIKTEAQKIKSARLLDLLIRDYTFKAYDTHFRTGVLHTVNLPANFSGIIVDTARFRCGSLRRYGAQVKEFHLDLGVSVHPCAERVMIVTQNLGYNWSSIYYANYDLSGYQLVSPILGLLAYNAGTDVNFSNPFELGIEAAEKPIRIDFRNITRLNNESGTRPLCASFEGAGKVALAKEASPYICIAKRHGHFGLVIEKPSPVELNKSKRVSPWKVAVGSSVGSALGVFLLGLLLVAMFVRVKKRSRMEEMERRAYEEEALQFQWHTINILANKNRESGKHGKATLSMIFRNLAEK
;
A
#
# COMPACT_ATOMS: atom_id res chain seq x y z
N LEU A 1 6.56 7.93 50.33
CA LEU A 1 7.54 7.99 49.22
C LEU A 1 7.11 7.15 47.99
N ILE A 2 6.57 5.94 48.14
CA ILE A 2 6.19 5.06 47.01
C ILE A 2 4.99 5.56 46.17
N LYS A 3 4.07 6.33 46.77
CA LYS A 3 2.86 6.84 46.09
C LYS A 3 3.19 7.79 44.92
N THR A 4 4.36 8.42 44.94
CA THR A 4 4.81 9.40 43.93
C THR A 4 5.60 8.77 42.78
N GLU A 5 6.08 7.52 42.91
CA GLU A 5 6.91 6.86 41.88
C GLU A 5 6.09 6.30 40.70
N ALA A 6 4.87 5.80 40.96
CA ALA A 6 4.04 5.21 39.89
C ALA A 6 3.65 6.23 38.80
N GLN A 7 3.50 7.51 39.15
CA GLN A 7 3.25 8.59 38.19
C GLN A 7 4.47 8.93 37.30
N LYS A 8 5.65 8.34 37.56
CA LYS A 8 6.89 8.59 36.82
C LYS A 8 7.44 7.36 36.08
N ILE A 9 6.77 6.21 36.16
CA ILE A 9 7.22 5.01 35.43
C ILE A 9 6.98 5.23 33.93
N LYS A 10 8.06 5.61 33.23
CA LYS A 10 8.06 5.81 31.78
C LYS A 10 8.75 4.68 31.03
N SER A 11 9.35 3.71 31.71
CA SER A 11 10.07 2.60 31.09
C SER A 11 9.28 1.31 31.22
N ALA A 12 8.99 0.66 30.09
CA ALA A 12 8.38 -0.67 30.06
C ALA A 12 9.22 -1.68 30.86
N ARG A 13 10.55 -1.64 30.70
CA ARG A 13 11.47 -2.51 31.43
C ARG A 13 11.39 -2.31 32.95
N LEU A 14 11.30 -1.06 33.40
CA LEU A 14 11.15 -0.78 34.83
C LEU A 14 9.82 -1.31 35.37
N LEU A 15 8.74 -1.17 34.60
CA LEU A 15 7.43 -1.71 34.96
C LEU A 15 7.49 -3.25 35.10
N ASP A 16 8.14 -3.95 34.17
CA ASP A 16 8.31 -5.40 34.25
C ASP A 16 9.05 -5.84 35.51
N LEU A 17 10.14 -5.15 35.86
CA LEU A 17 10.94 -5.45 37.04
C LEU A 17 10.13 -5.24 38.33
N LEU A 18 9.33 -4.17 38.39
CA LEU A 18 8.45 -3.92 39.54
C LEU A 18 7.36 -4.98 39.65
N ILE A 19 6.70 -5.34 38.54
CA ILE A 19 5.69 -6.41 38.50
C ILE A 19 6.30 -7.75 38.93
N ARG A 20 7.52 -8.06 38.45
CA ARG A 20 8.28 -9.25 38.88
C ARG A 20 8.46 -9.24 40.40
N ASP A 21 8.97 -8.15 40.96
CA ASP A 21 9.26 -8.08 42.39
C ASP A 21 7.99 -8.24 43.24
N TYR A 22 6.86 -7.65 42.83
CA TYR A 22 5.57 -7.88 43.49
C TYR A 22 5.06 -9.32 43.33
N THR A 23 5.25 -9.91 42.16
CA THR A 23 4.86 -11.30 41.88
C THR A 23 5.62 -12.26 42.79
N PHE A 24 6.93 -12.11 42.91
CA PHE A 24 7.77 -12.96 43.75
C PHE A 24 7.59 -12.67 45.25
N LYS A 25 7.22 -11.44 45.63
CA LYS A 25 6.84 -11.13 47.02
C LYS A 25 5.51 -11.77 47.44
N ALA A 26 4.56 -11.89 46.50
CA ALA A 26 3.28 -12.56 46.73
C ALA A 26 3.37 -14.09 46.61
N TYR A 27 4.49 -14.59 46.09
CA TYR A 27 4.69 -16.00 45.82
C TYR A 27 4.97 -16.78 47.11
N ASP A 28 4.19 -17.84 47.35
CA ASP A 28 4.41 -18.80 48.42
C ASP A 28 4.94 -20.12 47.85
N THR A 29 5.80 -20.79 48.62
CA THR A 29 6.39 -22.10 48.31
C THR A 29 5.34 -23.19 48.02
N HIS A 30 4.10 -23.04 48.51
CA HIS A 30 2.98 -23.98 48.34
C HIS A 30 2.25 -23.91 46.98
N PHE A 31 2.67 -23.06 46.04
CA PHE A 31 2.00 -22.92 44.74
C PHE A 31 2.03 -24.24 43.95
N ARG A 32 0.87 -24.80 43.63
CA ARG A 32 0.78 -26.04 42.85
C ARG A 32 1.25 -25.80 41.40
N THR A 33 1.98 -26.76 40.85
CA THR A 33 2.44 -26.70 39.45
C THR A 33 1.23 -26.66 38.51
N GLY A 34 1.27 -25.78 37.52
CA GLY A 34 0.23 -25.61 36.50
C GLY A 34 -1.05 -24.91 36.97
N VAL A 35 -1.10 -24.45 38.23
CA VAL A 35 -2.25 -23.71 38.76
C VAL A 35 -2.06 -22.21 38.51
N LEU A 36 -3.11 -21.57 38.02
CA LEU A 36 -3.17 -20.14 37.75
C LEU A 36 -3.42 -19.35 39.04
N HIS A 37 -2.64 -18.31 39.26
CA HIS A 37 -2.75 -17.41 40.40
C HIS A 37 -2.73 -15.96 39.93
N THR A 38 -3.71 -15.17 40.36
CA THR A 38 -3.74 -13.73 40.14
C THR A 38 -2.91 -13.02 41.20
N VAL A 39 -2.03 -12.11 40.78
CA VAL A 39 -1.16 -11.33 41.67
C VAL A 39 -1.86 -10.00 42.00
N ASN A 40 -2.05 -9.75 43.29
CA ASN A 40 -2.61 -8.48 43.75
C ASN A 40 -1.51 -7.42 43.79
N LEU A 41 -1.55 -6.50 42.82
CA LEU A 41 -0.66 -5.35 42.79
C LEU A 41 -1.17 -4.23 43.72
N PRO A 42 -0.27 -3.36 44.24
CA PRO A 42 -0.70 -2.23 45.05
C PRO A 42 -1.48 -1.21 44.22
N ALA A 43 -2.27 -0.36 44.91
CA ALA A 43 -3.22 0.56 44.29
C ALA A 43 -2.61 1.51 43.24
N ASN A 44 -1.31 1.77 43.33
CA ASN A 44 -0.57 2.59 42.37
C ASN A 44 -0.35 1.91 41.01
N PHE A 45 -0.64 0.61 40.86
CA PHE A 45 -0.65 -0.14 39.60
C PHE A 45 -2.07 -0.58 39.22
N SER A 46 -3.10 0.11 39.73
CA SER A 46 -4.49 -0.19 39.40
C SER A 46 -4.72 -0.24 37.89
N GLY A 47 -5.48 -1.22 37.42
CA GLY A 47 -5.77 -1.43 36.00
C GLY A 47 -4.81 -2.37 35.29
N ILE A 48 -3.68 -2.75 35.93
CA ILE A 48 -2.84 -3.85 35.49
C ILE A 48 -3.36 -5.15 36.13
N ILE A 49 -3.60 -6.17 35.31
CA ILE A 49 -3.92 -7.53 35.77
C ILE A 49 -2.68 -8.39 35.53
N VAL A 50 -2.25 -9.11 36.56
CA VAL A 50 -1.09 -10.00 36.48
C VAL A 50 -1.53 -11.38 36.91
N ASP A 51 -1.26 -12.35 36.06
CA ASP A 51 -1.54 -13.76 36.34
C ASP A 51 -0.30 -14.59 36.12
N THR A 52 -0.09 -15.55 37.01
CA THR A 52 1.11 -16.36 37.03
C THR A 52 0.78 -17.84 37.23
N ALA A 53 1.63 -18.68 36.66
CA ALA A 53 1.57 -20.12 36.85
C ALA A 53 2.98 -20.71 36.85
N ARG A 54 3.22 -21.64 37.78
CA ARG A 54 4.52 -22.30 37.95
C ARG A 54 4.57 -23.62 37.20
N PHE A 55 5.62 -23.85 36.43
CA PHE A 55 5.84 -25.08 35.69
C PHE A 55 7.22 -25.67 35.97
N ARG A 56 7.39 -26.97 35.75
CA ARG A 56 8.72 -27.54 35.51
C ARG A 56 9.08 -27.31 34.04
N CYS A 57 10.33 -26.95 33.75
CA CYS A 57 10.78 -26.68 32.38
C CYS A 57 10.46 -27.86 31.42
N GLY A 58 10.73 -29.10 31.85
CA GLY A 58 10.41 -30.30 31.06
C GLY A 58 8.90 -30.55 30.85
N SER A 59 8.07 -30.26 31.86
CA SER A 59 6.61 -30.40 31.75
C SER A 59 6.01 -29.35 30.80
N LEU A 60 6.48 -28.10 30.91
CA LEU A 60 6.07 -27.02 30.01
C LEU A 60 6.42 -27.37 28.55
N ARG A 61 7.61 -27.90 28.30
CA ARG A 61 8.01 -28.36 26.96
C ARG A 61 7.15 -29.51 26.44
N ARG A 62 6.81 -30.47 27.30
CA ARG A 62 6.06 -31.68 26.89
C ARG A 62 4.58 -31.39 26.62
N TYR A 63 3.95 -30.56 27.46
CA TYR A 63 2.50 -30.39 27.47
C TYR A 63 2.03 -28.99 27.03
N GLY A 64 2.94 -28.02 26.91
CA GLY A 64 2.57 -26.63 26.73
C GLY A 64 1.92 -26.04 27.98
N ALA A 65 1.31 -24.88 27.83
CA ALA A 65 0.52 -24.22 28.86
C ALA A 65 -0.46 -23.22 28.25
N GLN A 66 -1.59 -23.01 28.92
CA GLN A 66 -2.43 -21.85 28.69
C GLN A 66 -2.44 -20.98 29.95
N VAL A 67 -2.00 -19.75 29.81
CA VAL A 67 -1.97 -18.76 30.90
C VAL A 67 -2.70 -17.52 30.38
N LYS A 68 -3.96 -17.38 30.80
CA LYS A 68 -4.90 -16.34 30.34
C LYS A 68 -4.95 -16.23 28.81
N GLU A 69 -4.60 -15.09 28.24
CA GLU A 69 -4.64 -14.81 26.79
C GLU A 69 -3.52 -15.52 26.01
N PHE A 70 -2.52 -16.10 26.69
CA PHE A 70 -1.39 -16.76 26.05
C PHE A 70 -1.55 -18.27 26.02
N HIS A 71 -1.47 -18.82 24.81
CA HIS A 71 -1.41 -20.27 24.58
C HIS A 71 -0.01 -20.63 24.08
N LEU A 72 0.74 -21.32 24.94
CA LEU A 72 2.06 -21.87 24.64
C LEU A 72 1.84 -23.33 24.23
N ASP A 73 2.03 -23.61 22.94
CA ASP A 73 1.87 -24.96 22.41
C ASP A 73 2.97 -25.92 22.88
N LEU A 74 2.74 -27.21 22.68
CA LEU A 74 3.72 -28.27 22.92
C LEU A 74 5.03 -28.00 22.18
N GLY A 75 6.15 -28.36 22.81
CA GLY A 75 7.49 -28.15 22.27
C GLY A 75 8.12 -26.81 22.65
N VAL A 76 7.40 -25.89 23.29
CA VAL A 76 7.95 -24.63 23.78
C VAL A 76 9.17 -24.88 24.69
N SER A 77 10.26 -24.14 24.46
CA SER A 77 11.47 -24.22 25.26
C SER A 77 11.64 -22.97 26.11
N VAL A 78 12.31 -23.15 27.25
CA VAL A 78 12.71 -22.06 28.14
C VAL A 78 14.22 -22.11 28.30
N HIS A 79 14.88 -20.98 28.09
CA HIS A 79 16.33 -20.88 28.11
C HIS A 79 16.82 -19.70 28.99
N PRO A 80 17.74 -19.94 29.95
CA PRO A 80 18.20 -21.27 30.38
C PRO A 80 17.09 -22.09 31.05
N CYS A 81 17.15 -23.41 30.92
CA CYS A 81 16.15 -24.29 31.53
C CYS A 81 16.42 -24.37 33.04
N ALA A 82 15.51 -23.82 33.85
CA ALA A 82 15.53 -23.93 35.30
C ALA A 82 14.67 -25.12 35.78
N GLU A 83 14.91 -25.61 37.00
CA GLU A 83 14.10 -26.69 37.61
C GLU A 83 12.60 -26.32 37.61
N ARG A 84 12.31 -25.06 38.00
CA ARG A 84 10.97 -24.47 37.96
C ARG A 84 11.01 -23.11 37.29
N VAL A 85 10.01 -22.88 36.47
CA VAL A 85 9.80 -21.67 35.68
C VAL A 85 8.48 -21.05 36.12
N MET A 86 8.51 -19.76 36.43
CA MET A 86 7.32 -18.96 36.63
C MET A 86 6.97 -18.28 35.32
N ILE A 87 5.80 -18.58 34.76
CA ILE A 87 5.23 -17.79 33.67
C ILE A 87 4.46 -16.63 34.30
N VAL A 88 4.73 -15.42 33.85
CA VAL A 88 4.05 -14.19 34.28
C VAL A 88 3.42 -13.56 33.06
N THR A 89 2.10 -13.47 33.08
CA THR A 89 1.30 -12.77 32.08
C THR A 89 0.84 -11.44 32.66
N GLN A 90 0.91 -10.41 31.84
CA GLN A 90 0.55 -9.04 32.22
C GLN A 90 -0.48 -8.53 31.23
N ASN A 91 -1.61 -8.04 31.71
CA ASN A 91 -2.51 -7.21 30.95
C ASN A 91 -2.43 -5.81 31.52
N LEU A 92 -1.78 -4.89 30.81
CA LEU A 92 -1.49 -3.56 31.31
C LEU A 92 -2.74 -2.65 31.36
N GLY A 93 -3.81 -3.03 30.68
CA GLY A 93 -4.95 -2.14 30.47
C GLY A 93 -4.60 -0.94 29.57
N TYR A 94 -5.62 -0.22 29.13
CA TYR A 94 -5.44 0.88 28.16
C TYR A 94 -4.58 2.04 28.70
N ASN A 95 -4.68 2.34 30.00
CA ASN A 95 -3.97 3.48 30.60
C ASN A 95 -2.45 3.25 30.65
N TRP A 96 -1.99 2.09 31.12
CA TRP A 96 -0.55 1.79 31.20
C TRP A 96 0.06 1.47 29.84
N SER A 97 -0.77 1.05 28.88
CA SER A 97 -0.33 0.79 27.51
C SER A 97 0.23 2.03 26.81
N SER A 98 -0.06 3.25 27.30
CA SER A 98 0.53 4.49 26.78
C SER A 98 2.04 4.55 26.90
N ILE A 99 2.65 3.78 27.81
CA ILE A 99 4.12 3.65 27.93
C ILE A 99 4.70 3.14 26.60
N TYR A 100 4.03 2.21 25.92
CA TYR A 100 4.51 1.70 24.65
C TYR A 100 4.39 2.73 23.54
N TYR A 101 3.30 3.51 23.53
CA TYR A 101 3.15 4.61 22.57
C TYR A 101 4.25 5.68 22.72
N ALA A 102 4.69 5.97 23.94
CA ALA A 102 5.69 7.01 24.21
C ALA A 102 7.14 6.59 23.91
N ASN A 103 7.44 5.29 23.95
CA ASN A 103 8.82 4.80 23.85
C ASN A 103 9.12 4.02 22.56
N TYR A 104 8.11 3.71 21.76
CA TYR A 104 8.25 2.94 20.53
C TYR A 104 7.78 3.73 19.31
N ASP A 105 8.46 3.51 18.18
CA ASP A 105 8.06 4.12 16.92
C ASP A 105 6.83 3.43 16.33
N LEU A 106 5.66 4.04 16.56
CA LEU A 106 4.37 3.66 15.96
C LEU A 106 3.97 4.66 14.85
N SER A 107 4.93 5.22 14.11
CA SER A 107 4.66 6.15 13.01
C SER A 107 3.67 5.56 12.01
N GLY A 108 2.55 6.26 11.79
CA GLY A 108 1.47 5.80 10.92
C GLY A 108 0.49 4.81 11.55
N TYR A 109 0.68 4.41 12.82
CA TYR A 109 -0.19 3.45 13.51
C TYR A 109 -0.72 3.97 14.85
N GLN A 110 -1.87 3.47 15.26
CA GLN A 110 -2.52 3.73 16.55
C GLN A 110 -2.78 2.40 17.27
N LEU A 111 -2.39 2.32 18.54
CA LEU A 111 -2.69 1.18 19.41
C LEU A 111 -4.19 1.15 19.76
N VAL A 112 -4.83 -0.01 19.62
CA VAL A 112 -6.28 -0.20 19.82
C VAL A 112 -6.64 -1.27 20.84
N SER A 113 -5.66 -1.99 21.39
CA SER A 113 -5.82 -2.93 22.49
C SER A 113 -5.00 -2.52 23.71
N PRO A 114 -5.29 -3.10 24.89
CA PRO A 114 -4.29 -3.17 25.95
C PRO A 114 -3.04 -3.91 25.45
N ILE A 115 -1.89 -3.60 26.05
CA ILE A 115 -0.66 -4.35 25.88
C ILE A 115 -0.71 -5.60 26.77
N LEU A 116 -0.41 -6.74 26.16
CA LEU A 116 -0.23 -8.01 26.83
C LEU A 116 1.26 -8.35 26.90
N GLY A 117 1.77 -8.66 28.10
CA GLY A 117 3.13 -9.12 28.34
C GLY A 117 3.15 -10.61 28.67
N LEU A 118 4.07 -11.35 28.07
CA LEU A 118 4.44 -12.71 28.44
C LEU A 118 5.91 -12.70 28.84
N LEU A 119 6.19 -13.08 30.09
CA LEU A 119 7.54 -13.17 30.63
C LEU A 119 7.71 -14.50 31.39
N ALA A 120 8.96 -14.95 31.52
CA ALA A 120 9.31 -16.10 32.34
C ALA A 120 10.45 -15.76 33.29
N TYR A 121 10.43 -16.36 34.48
CA TYR A 121 11.48 -16.21 35.49
C TYR A 121 11.82 -17.55 36.13
N ASN A 122 13.02 -17.69 36.66
CA ASN A 122 13.38 -18.85 37.48
C ASN A 122 12.59 -18.83 38.81
N ALA A 123 12.11 -19.99 39.25
CA ALA A 123 11.35 -20.15 40.50
C ALA A 123 11.66 -21.47 41.22
N GLY A 124 12.91 -21.94 41.11
CA GLY A 124 13.42 -23.13 41.79
C GLY A 124 13.51 -22.93 43.31
N THR A 125 13.56 -24.02 44.06
CA THR A 125 13.70 -24.00 45.54
C THR A 125 15.10 -23.58 46.00
N ASP A 126 16.09 -23.82 45.15
CA ASP A 126 17.51 -23.61 45.46
C ASP A 126 17.97 -22.17 45.13
N VAL A 127 17.08 -21.40 44.52
CA VAL A 127 17.31 -20.00 44.19
C VAL A 127 16.62 -19.17 45.26
N ASN A 128 17.41 -18.38 45.98
CA ASN A 128 16.86 -17.37 46.87
C ASN A 128 15.85 -16.54 46.05
N PHE A 129 14.56 -16.59 46.41
CA PHE A 129 13.49 -15.82 45.76
C PHE A 129 13.77 -14.31 45.72
N SER A 130 14.80 -13.87 46.45
CA SER A 130 15.35 -12.53 46.42
C SER A 130 15.97 -12.13 45.06
N ASN A 131 16.37 -13.07 44.19
CA ASN A 131 17.03 -12.75 42.91
C ASN A 131 16.44 -13.51 41.69
N PRO A 132 15.17 -13.27 41.31
CA PRO A 132 14.61 -13.83 40.09
C PRO A 132 15.20 -13.15 38.85
N PHE A 133 15.76 -13.96 37.95
CA PHE A 133 16.23 -13.55 36.64
C PHE A 133 15.28 -14.04 35.54
N GLU A 134 15.21 -13.25 34.48
CA GLU A 134 14.33 -13.51 33.36
C GLU A 134 14.86 -14.68 32.51
N LEU A 135 13.93 -15.52 32.07
CA LEU A 135 14.18 -16.64 31.18
C LEU A 135 13.56 -16.35 29.81
N GLY A 136 14.25 -16.74 28.75
CA GLY A 136 13.70 -16.69 27.40
C GLY A 136 12.67 -17.79 27.19
N ILE A 137 11.56 -17.48 26.53
CA ILE A 137 10.64 -18.50 26.00
C ILE A 137 10.77 -18.50 24.48
N GLU A 138 10.89 -19.68 23.89
CA GLU A 138 10.93 -19.84 22.45
C GLU A 138 10.00 -20.97 22.02
N ALA A 139 9.08 -20.66 21.11
CA ALA A 139 8.23 -21.66 20.46
C ALA A 139 9.05 -22.52 19.50
N ALA A 140 8.69 -23.80 19.44
CA ALA A 140 9.21 -24.73 18.44
C ALA A 140 8.47 -24.54 17.10
N GLU A 141 7.89 -25.61 16.54
CA GLU A 141 7.16 -25.55 15.27
C GLU A 141 5.85 -24.75 15.38
N LYS A 142 5.15 -24.90 16.50
CA LYS A 142 3.88 -24.23 16.75
C LYS A 142 4.12 -22.90 17.50
N PRO A 143 3.65 -21.76 16.98
CA PRO A 143 3.88 -20.47 17.60
C PRO A 143 3.04 -20.28 18.87
N ILE A 144 3.46 -19.34 19.72
CA ILE A 144 2.65 -18.87 20.85
C ILE A 144 1.46 -18.10 20.27
N ARG A 145 0.24 -18.44 20.68
CA ARG A 145 -0.96 -17.69 20.29
C ARG A 145 -1.35 -16.71 21.39
N ILE A 146 -1.78 -15.53 20.98
CA ILE A 146 -2.12 -14.43 21.87
C ILE A 146 -3.53 -13.96 21.52
N ASP A 147 -4.47 -14.12 22.45
CA ASP A 147 -5.88 -13.89 22.22
C ASP A 147 -6.34 -12.52 22.74
N PHE A 148 -6.65 -11.61 21.82
CA PHE A 148 -7.12 -10.27 22.13
C PHE A 148 -8.66 -10.13 22.11
N ARG A 149 -9.40 -11.20 21.78
CA ARG A 149 -10.86 -11.15 21.51
C ARG A 149 -11.68 -10.58 22.67
N ASN A 150 -11.34 -10.96 23.89
CA ASN A 150 -12.12 -10.59 25.08
C ASN A 150 -11.66 -9.29 25.75
N ILE A 151 -10.53 -8.74 25.32
CA ILE A 151 -9.91 -7.56 25.96
C ILE A 151 -9.93 -6.32 25.08
N THR A 152 -10.12 -6.48 23.78
CA THR A 152 -10.13 -5.37 22.82
C THR A 152 -11.55 -4.84 22.66
N ARG A 153 -11.72 -3.55 22.93
CA ARG A 153 -13.01 -2.84 22.82
C ARG A 153 -13.17 -2.14 21.47
N LEU A 154 -12.75 -2.79 20.37
CA LEU A 154 -12.85 -2.20 19.04
C LEU A 154 -14.26 -2.40 18.49
N ASN A 155 -14.98 -1.32 18.23
CA ASN A 155 -16.21 -1.37 17.45
C ASN A 155 -15.83 -1.57 15.98
N ASN A 156 -16.20 -2.70 15.39
CA ASN A 156 -15.86 -3.10 14.01
C ASN A 156 -16.53 -2.25 12.91
N GLU A 157 -17.00 -1.05 13.22
CA GLU A 157 -17.76 -0.18 12.32
C GLU A 157 -16.95 0.23 11.08
N SER A 158 -15.62 0.28 11.17
CA SER A 158 -14.74 0.66 10.06
C SER A 158 -14.36 -0.49 9.12
N GLY A 159 -14.67 -1.75 9.47
CA GLY A 159 -14.22 -2.93 8.73
C GLY A 159 -12.69 -3.10 8.66
N THR A 160 -11.94 -2.29 9.42
CA THR A 160 -10.46 -2.32 9.43
C THR A 160 -9.98 -3.46 10.31
N ARG A 161 -9.23 -4.39 9.72
CA ARG A 161 -8.56 -5.46 10.48
C ARG A 161 -7.28 -4.92 11.12
N PRO A 162 -7.07 -5.08 12.43
CA PRO A 162 -5.85 -4.62 13.06
C PRO A 162 -4.64 -5.48 12.67
N LEU A 163 -3.45 -4.96 12.92
CA LEU A 163 -2.18 -5.67 12.84
C LEU A 163 -1.69 -6.01 14.24
N CYS A 164 -1.03 -7.14 14.36
CA CYS A 164 -0.29 -7.54 15.55
C CYS A 164 1.00 -6.75 15.64
N ALA A 165 1.20 -6.07 16.77
CA ALA A 165 2.43 -5.38 17.12
C ALA A 165 3.18 -6.18 18.18
N SER A 166 4.47 -6.43 17.94
CA SER A 166 5.41 -7.00 18.89
C SER A 166 6.46 -5.95 19.24
N PHE A 167 6.60 -5.65 20.53
CA PHE A 167 7.46 -4.58 21.03
C PHE A 167 8.83 -5.15 21.42
N GLU A 168 9.83 -4.94 20.57
CA GLU A 168 11.16 -5.54 20.73
C GLU A 168 12.11 -4.67 21.59
N GLY A 169 13.20 -5.25 22.09
CA GLY A 169 14.11 -4.62 23.06
C GLY A 169 14.96 -3.42 22.57
N ALA A 170 14.64 -2.81 21.43
CA ALA A 170 15.40 -1.69 20.84
C ALA A 170 14.52 -0.48 20.47
N GLY A 171 13.32 -0.38 21.04
CA GLY A 171 12.35 0.67 20.67
C GLY A 171 11.70 0.46 19.30
N LYS A 172 11.95 -0.70 18.67
CA LYS A 172 11.36 -1.11 17.40
C LYS A 172 10.10 -1.92 17.62
N VAL A 173 9.14 -1.76 16.71
CA VAL A 173 7.90 -2.53 16.69
C VAL A 173 7.89 -3.39 15.43
N ALA A 174 7.74 -4.70 15.61
CA ALA A 174 7.48 -5.61 14.50
C ALA A 174 5.97 -5.73 14.29
N LEU A 175 5.53 -5.56 13.04
CA LEU A 175 4.13 -5.65 12.66
C LEU A 175 3.88 -6.92 11.85
N ALA A 176 2.78 -7.61 12.14
CA ALA A 176 2.35 -8.79 11.42
C ALA A 176 0.83 -8.83 11.27
N LYS A 177 0.33 -9.55 10.27
CA LYS A 177 -1.10 -9.84 10.16
C LYS A 177 -1.52 -10.79 11.27
N GLU A 178 -2.76 -10.64 11.72
CA GLU A 178 -3.38 -11.58 12.65
C GLU A 178 -3.48 -12.98 12.02
N ALA A 179 -3.35 -14.03 12.84
CA ALA A 179 -3.58 -15.40 12.39
C ALA A 179 -5.08 -15.67 12.17
N SER A 180 -5.92 -15.02 12.97
CA SER A 180 -7.37 -14.95 12.85
C SER A 180 -7.85 -13.68 13.57
N PRO A 181 -9.11 -13.22 13.42
CA PRO A 181 -9.57 -11.97 14.04
C PRO A 181 -9.20 -11.86 15.53
N TYR A 182 -8.44 -10.83 15.89
CA TYR A 182 -7.92 -10.57 17.23
C TYR A 182 -7.01 -11.66 17.82
N ILE A 183 -6.37 -12.48 16.99
CA ILE A 183 -5.39 -13.49 17.43
C ILE A 183 -4.03 -13.24 16.79
N CYS A 184 -3.04 -12.96 17.63
CA CYS A 184 -1.65 -12.79 17.22
C CYS A 184 -0.84 -14.07 17.45
N ILE A 185 0.27 -14.18 16.73
CA ILE A 185 1.25 -15.25 16.91
C ILE A 185 2.64 -14.70 17.16
N ALA A 186 3.39 -15.36 18.03
CA ALA A 186 4.77 -14.99 18.36
C ALA A 186 5.66 -16.23 18.47
N LYS A 187 6.93 -16.07 18.11
CA LYS A 187 7.95 -17.12 18.32
C LYS A 187 8.61 -17.03 19.70
N ARG A 188 8.60 -15.86 20.32
CA ARG A 188 9.30 -15.59 21.58
C ARG A 188 8.39 -14.87 22.57
N HIS A 189 8.79 -14.85 23.83
CA HIS A 189 8.16 -14.02 24.84
C HIS A 189 8.38 -12.52 24.56
N GLY A 190 7.63 -11.66 25.25
CA GLY A 190 7.67 -10.21 25.05
C GLY A 190 6.32 -9.55 25.27
N HIS A 191 6.17 -8.33 24.73
CA HIS A 191 4.95 -7.55 24.82
C HIS A 191 4.30 -7.37 23.46
N PHE A 192 2.98 -7.43 23.45
CA PHE A 192 2.18 -7.50 22.25
C PHE A 192 0.95 -6.62 22.35
N GLY A 193 0.49 -6.11 21.21
CA GLY A 193 -0.75 -5.34 21.11
C GLY A 193 -1.32 -5.39 19.70
N LEU A 194 -2.49 -4.77 19.53
CA LEU A 194 -3.12 -4.57 18.24
C LEU A 194 -3.03 -3.10 17.84
N VAL A 195 -2.67 -2.86 16.58
CA VAL A 195 -2.60 -1.51 16.00
C VAL A 195 -3.43 -1.41 14.73
N ILE A 196 -3.94 -0.23 14.44
CA ILE A 196 -4.54 0.11 13.14
C ILE A 196 -3.74 1.24 12.49
N GLU A 197 -3.79 1.33 11.17
CA GLU A 197 -3.25 2.49 10.47
C GLU A 197 -4.00 3.75 10.93
N LYS A 198 -3.24 4.80 11.29
CA LYS A 198 -3.82 6.11 11.56
C LYS A 198 -4.43 6.63 10.26
N PRO A 199 -5.65 7.18 10.29
CA PRO A 199 -6.17 7.89 9.13
C PRO A 199 -5.17 9.00 8.79
N SER A 200 -4.63 8.98 7.56
CA SER A 200 -3.66 9.99 7.14
C SER A 200 -4.31 11.37 7.18
N PRO A 201 -3.66 12.41 7.75
CA PRO A 201 -4.18 13.78 7.70
C PRO A 201 -4.10 14.40 6.29
N VAL A 202 -3.76 13.61 5.26
CA VAL A 202 -3.69 14.08 3.88
C VAL A 202 -4.99 13.76 3.17
N GLU A 203 -5.73 14.85 3.05
CA GLU A 203 -6.82 15.14 2.12
C GLU A 203 -8.06 14.25 2.18
N LEU A 204 -9.15 14.94 2.49
CA LEU A 204 -10.49 14.76 1.96
C LEU A 204 -10.49 14.65 0.41
N ASN A 205 -9.70 13.79 -0.22
CA ASN A 205 -9.66 13.60 -1.67
C ASN A 205 -9.12 12.21 -2.00
N LYS A 206 -10.07 11.25 -2.05
CA LYS A 206 -10.08 9.93 -2.72
C LYS A 206 -10.67 8.94 -1.72
N SER A 207 -11.87 8.39 -1.90
CA SER A 207 -12.49 7.94 -3.15
C SER A 207 -13.94 7.52 -2.87
N LYS A 208 -14.78 7.59 -3.90
CA LYS A 208 -16.10 6.93 -4.09
C LYS A 208 -17.36 7.68 -3.63
N ARG A 209 -17.83 8.58 -4.48
CA ARG A 209 -18.85 8.31 -5.53
C ARG A 209 -19.18 9.65 -6.16
N VAL A 210 -18.62 9.93 -7.33
CA VAL A 210 -19.17 11.01 -8.15
C VAL A 210 -20.55 10.53 -8.59
N SER A 211 -21.60 11.04 -7.93
CA SER A 211 -22.98 10.89 -8.39
C SER A 211 -23.05 11.40 -9.84
N PRO A 212 -23.71 10.69 -10.78
CA PRO A 212 -23.81 11.12 -12.18
C PRO A 212 -24.43 12.52 -12.36
N TRP A 213 -25.04 13.09 -11.31
CA TRP A 213 -25.59 14.45 -11.31
C TRP A 213 -24.52 15.56 -11.49
N LYS A 214 -23.29 15.37 -10.98
CA LYS A 214 -22.30 16.48 -10.92
C LYS A 214 -21.45 16.68 -12.18
N VAL A 215 -21.71 15.92 -13.24
CA VAL A 215 -21.10 16.14 -14.57
C VAL A 215 -21.97 17.06 -15.44
N ALA A 216 -23.20 17.40 -15.02
CA ALA A 216 -24.12 18.19 -15.84
C ALA A 216 -23.99 19.72 -15.70
N VAL A 217 -23.18 20.24 -14.77
CA VAL A 217 -23.09 21.71 -14.50
C VAL A 217 -21.65 22.26 -14.63
N GLY A 218 -20.71 21.46 -15.14
CA GLY A 218 -19.30 21.82 -15.23
C GLY A 218 -18.75 21.96 -16.65
N SER A 219 -19.60 22.11 -17.67
CA SER A 219 -19.14 22.26 -19.06
C SER A 219 -20.04 23.20 -19.85
N SER A 220 -20.08 24.46 -19.44
CA SER A 220 -20.73 25.53 -20.19
C SER A 220 -19.76 26.68 -20.50
N VAL A 221 -18.55 26.36 -21.00
CA VAL A 221 -17.69 27.35 -21.66
C VAL A 221 -16.93 26.75 -22.87
N GLY A 222 -16.73 25.43 -22.93
CA GLY A 222 -15.97 24.80 -24.02
C GLY A 222 -16.75 24.48 -25.31
N SER A 223 -18.09 24.49 -25.30
CA SER A 223 -18.89 24.07 -26.46
C SER A 223 -19.12 25.17 -27.50
N ALA A 224 -19.07 26.45 -27.10
CA ALA A 224 -19.34 27.56 -28.02
C ALA A 224 -18.20 27.76 -29.05
N LEU A 225 -16.94 27.58 -28.62
CA LEU A 225 -15.78 27.72 -29.52
C LEU A 225 -15.72 26.60 -30.57
N GLY A 226 -16.08 25.37 -30.19
CA GLY A 226 -16.11 24.24 -31.11
C GLY A 226 -17.16 24.42 -32.22
N VAL A 227 -18.38 24.84 -31.86
CA VAL A 227 -19.46 25.07 -32.83
C VAL A 227 -19.16 26.30 -33.71
N PHE A 228 -18.56 27.35 -33.14
CA PHE A 228 -18.16 28.53 -33.91
C PHE A 228 -17.08 28.21 -34.95
N LEU A 229 -16.06 27.43 -34.58
CA LEU A 229 -15.01 27.00 -35.52
C LEU A 229 -15.55 26.06 -36.61
N LEU A 230 -16.44 25.13 -36.27
CA LEU A 230 -17.11 24.27 -37.26
C LEU A 230 -18.00 25.08 -38.22
N GLY A 231 -18.73 26.08 -37.71
CA GLY A 231 -19.55 26.98 -38.52
C GLY A 231 -18.72 27.76 -39.54
N LEU A 232 -17.58 28.33 -39.11
CA LEU A 232 -16.67 29.05 -40.01
C LEU A 232 -16.07 28.14 -41.10
N LEU A 233 -15.74 26.89 -40.77
CA LEU A 233 -15.24 25.91 -41.74
C LEU A 233 -16.27 25.59 -42.84
N LEU A 234 -17.54 25.41 -42.47
CA LEU A 234 -18.61 25.12 -43.41
C LEU A 234 -18.90 26.32 -44.35
N VAL A 235 -18.90 27.54 -43.81
CA VAL A 235 -19.05 28.77 -44.61
C VAL A 235 -17.89 28.92 -45.60
N ALA A 236 -16.65 28.68 -45.15
CA ALA A 236 -15.48 28.75 -46.03
C ALA A 236 -15.54 27.72 -47.16
N MET A 237 -15.98 26.48 -46.89
CA MET A 237 -16.20 25.47 -47.92
C MET A 237 -17.31 25.88 -48.90
N PHE A 238 -18.42 26.41 -48.42
CA PHE A 238 -19.54 26.81 -49.27
C PHE A 238 -19.16 27.98 -50.20
N VAL A 239 -18.40 28.97 -49.69
CA VAL A 239 -17.87 30.06 -50.52
C VAL A 239 -16.83 29.53 -51.51
N ARG A 240 -15.97 28.59 -51.13
CA ARG A 240 -15.02 27.95 -52.06
C ARG A 240 -15.73 27.19 -53.17
N VAL A 241 -16.80 26.43 -52.86
CA VAL A 241 -17.60 25.71 -53.87
C VAL A 241 -18.33 26.70 -54.78
N LYS A 242 -18.96 27.75 -54.23
CA LYS A 242 -19.65 28.78 -55.02
C LYS A 242 -18.68 29.60 -55.89
N LYS A 243 -17.45 29.84 -55.40
CA LYS A 243 -16.41 30.53 -56.17
C LYS A 243 -15.84 29.61 -57.26
N ARG A 244 -15.71 28.31 -56.98
CA ARG A 244 -15.28 27.31 -57.97
C ARG A 244 -16.31 27.12 -59.08
N SER A 245 -17.60 27.06 -58.74
CA SER A 245 -18.68 26.99 -59.74
C SER A 245 -18.76 28.26 -60.59
N ARG A 246 -18.53 29.44 -60.00
CA ARG A 246 -18.46 30.71 -60.76
C ARG A 246 -17.18 30.88 -61.57
N MET A 247 -16.10 30.18 -61.21
CA MET A 247 -14.84 30.19 -61.96
C MET A 247 -14.89 29.20 -63.14
N GLU A 248 -15.65 28.10 -63.01
CA GLU A 248 -15.87 27.12 -64.08
C GLU A 248 -16.84 27.61 -65.18
N GLU A 249 -17.67 28.63 -64.91
CA GLU A 249 -18.53 29.26 -65.93
C GLU A 249 -17.83 30.39 -66.73
N MET A 250 -16.65 30.85 -66.30
CA MET A 250 -15.85 31.86 -67.01
C MET A 250 -14.69 31.28 -67.82
N GLU A 251 -14.29 30.02 -67.61
CA GLU A 251 -13.19 29.40 -68.39
C GLU A 251 -13.63 28.82 -69.75
N ARG A 252 -14.93 28.75 -70.06
CA ARG A 252 -15.42 28.25 -71.37
C ARG A 252 -15.60 29.34 -72.44
N ARG A 253 -15.28 30.61 -72.15
CA ARG A 253 -15.35 31.72 -73.13
C ARG A 253 -14.00 32.36 -73.49
N ALA A 254 -12.88 31.77 -73.05
CA ALA A 254 -11.54 32.26 -73.34
C ALA A 254 -10.67 31.30 -74.19
N TYR A 255 -11.25 30.23 -74.74
CA TYR A 255 -10.53 29.22 -75.54
C TYR A 255 -11.06 29.07 -76.98
N GLU A 256 -11.40 30.18 -77.65
CA GLU A 256 -11.74 30.16 -79.08
C GLU A 256 -10.85 31.06 -79.98
N GLU A 257 -9.72 31.58 -79.47
CA GLU A 257 -8.81 32.40 -80.30
C GLU A 257 -7.35 31.89 -80.43
N GLU A 258 -6.94 30.81 -79.76
CA GLU A 258 -5.53 30.34 -79.83
C GLU A 258 -5.28 29.10 -80.71
N ALA A 259 -6.31 28.50 -81.31
CA ALA A 259 -6.15 27.32 -82.19
C ALA A 259 -5.84 27.65 -83.67
N LEU A 260 -5.96 28.92 -84.10
CA LEU A 260 -5.73 29.32 -85.49
C LEU A 260 -4.35 29.92 -85.78
N GLN A 261 -3.53 30.19 -84.76
CA GLN A 261 -2.17 30.75 -84.91
C GLN A 261 -1.09 29.67 -85.12
N PHE A 262 -1.26 28.48 -84.55
CA PHE A 262 -0.22 27.43 -84.61
C PHE A 262 -0.17 26.66 -85.94
N GLN A 263 -1.23 26.66 -86.73
CA GLN A 263 -1.27 25.93 -88.01
C GLN A 263 -0.69 26.74 -89.19
N TRP A 264 -0.74 28.08 -89.12
CA TRP A 264 -0.14 28.96 -90.14
C TRP A 264 1.39 29.09 -90.00
N HIS A 265 1.93 28.95 -88.80
CA HIS A 265 3.37 29.06 -88.55
C HIS A 265 4.15 27.86 -89.11
N THR A 266 3.58 26.65 -89.07
CA THR A 266 4.24 25.43 -89.59
C THR A 266 4.25 25.37 -91.12
N ILE A 267 3.22 25.89 -91.80
CA ILE A 267 3.14 25.93 -93.27
C ILE A 267 4.16 26.93 -93.84
N ASN A 268 4.35 28.09 -93.20
CA ASN A 268 5.33 29.09 -93.65
C ASN A 268 6.79 28.65 -93.44
N ILE A 269 7.09 27.86 -92.41
CA ILE A 269 8.45 27.34 -92.19
C ILE A 269 8.84 26.28 -93.25
N LEU A 270 7.90 25.42 -93.67
CA LEU A 270 8.14 24.44 -94.74
C LEU A 270 8.23 25.08 -96.13
N ALA A 271 7.46 26.15 -96.38
CA ALA A 271 7.52 26.91 -97.63
C ALA A 271 8.83 27.72 -97.76
N ASN A 272 9.36 28.25 -96.65
CA ASN A 272 10.58 29.08 -96.68
C ASN A 272 11.88 28.24 -96.74
N LYS A 273 11.87 27.01 -96.20
CA LYS A 273 13.01 26.08 -96.30
C LYS A 273 13.27 25.59 -97.75
N ASN A 274 12.28 25.69 -98.65
CA ASN A 274 12.41 25.34 -100.07
C ASN A 274 12.78 26.53 -100.99
N ARG A 275 13.06 27.73 -100.44
CA ARG A 275 13.38 28.93 -101.24
C ARG A 275 14.86 29.37 -101.21
N GLU A 276 15.70 28.84 -100.31
CA GLU A 276 17.11 29.26 -100.17
C GLU A 276 18.18 28.24 -100.61
N SER A 277 17.81 27.07 -101.15
CA SER A 277 18.79 26.14 -101.75
C SER A 277 18.07 25.18 -102.71
N GLY A 278 18.18 25.26 -104.04
CA GLY A 278 19.20 25.95 -104.83
C GLY A 278 20.41 25.06 -105.16
N LYS A 279 20.14 23.89 -105.79
CA LYS A 279 21.03 23.10 -106.67
C LYS A 279 22.23 22.35 -106.04
N HIS A 280 21.96 21.21 -105.40
CA HIS A 280 22.44 19.88 -105.84
C HIS A 280 21.83 18.80 -104.96
N GLY A 281 20.88 18.03 -105.49
CA GLY A 281 20.25 16.96 -104.71
C GLY A 281 19.04 16.31 -105.36
N LYS A 282 19.01 16.25 -106.69
CA LYS A 282 18.05 15.49 -107.51
C LYS A 282 18.09 13.96 -107.27
N ALA A 283 18.64 13.49 -106.15
CA ALA A 283 18.80 12.06 -105.85
C ALA A 283 17.97 11.56 -104.65
N THR A 284 17.47 12.43 -103.76
CA THR A 284 16.84 11.96 -102.52
C THR A 284 15.30 11.95 -102.56
N LEU A 285 14.67 12.70 -103.47
CA LEU A 285 13.19 12.74 -103.59
C LEU A 285 12.58 11.56 -104.36
N SER A 286 13.39 10.72 -105.04
CA SER A 286 12.92 9.47 -105.66
C SER A 286 12.63 8.38 -104.61
N MET A 287 13.25 8.46 -103.43
CA MET A 287 13.09 7.46 -102.37
C MET A 287 11.88 7.74 -101.47
N ILE A 288 11.40 8.99 -101.40
CA ILE A 288 10.17 9.34 -100.68
C ILE A 288 8.92 8.79 -101.41
N PHE A 289 8.95 8.66 -102.75
CA PHE A 289 7.79 8.14 -103.48
C PHE A 289 7.71 6.61 -103.60
N ARG A 290 8.79 5.86 -103.30
CA ARG A 290 8.77 4.39 -103.42
C ARG A 290 8.27 3.65 -102.17
N ASN A 291 8.37 4.26 -100.99
CA ASN A 291 7.80 3.68 -99.75
C ASN A 291 6.34 4.08 -99.48
N LEU A 292 5.76 4.97 -100.30
CA LEU A 292 4.31 5.17 -100.41
C LEU A 292 3.61 4.03 -101.19
N ALA A 293 4.32 2.93 -101.51
CA ALA A 293 3.80 1.80 -102.27
C ALA A 293 3.76 0.46 -101.50
N GLU A 294 4.08 0.38 -100.19
CA GLU A 294 4.02 -0.92 -99.48
C GLU A 294 3.60 -0.93 -97.99
N LYS A 295 3.03 0.14 -97.42
CA LYS A 295 2.27 0.05 -96.14
C LYS A 295 1.40 1.26 -95.85
#